data_AF-A0A258EQF0-F1
#
_entry.id   AF-A0A258EQF0-F1
#
_cell.length_a   1.000
_cell.length_b   1.000
_cell.length_c   1.000
_cell.angle_alpha   90.00
_cell.angle_beta   90.00
_cell.angle_gamma   90.00
#
_symmetry.space_group_name_H-M   'P 1'
#
loop_
_entity.id
_entity.type
_entity.pdbx_description
1 polymer ?
#
loop_
_entity_poly.entity_id
_entity_poly.type
_entity_poly.pdbx_seq_one_letter_code
_entity_poly.pdbx_strand_id
1 'polypeptide(L)'
;IETAMPEVPRYAMYTGCVCDQLSWQMARSGLLTATARLVAQGESVAATTAAGTPTALSLQRFGHFNGAITRNGSPLGNVISAEVTYSNGLDRIETIRSDGRIEGADPGMAALTGRVEVRFADSTLITQAIDGTPCELVFAWSLGANASFTFTAHAVYLPRPRIEIPGPQGIQATFDWQAAKAVSPARMCTAVLVNTVVSY
;
A
#
# COMPACT_ATOMS: atom_id res chain seq x y z
N ILE A 1 -2.57 0.41 -20.86
CA ILE A 1 -1.17 0.51 -20.38
C ILE A 1 -0.30 -0.24 -21.37
N GLU A 2 0.78 0.36 -21.88
CA GLU A 2 1.70 -0.34 -22.79
C GLU A 2 2.95 -0.79 -22.04
N THR A 3 3.39 -2.03 -22.28
CA THR A 3 4.74 -2.48 -21.92
C THR A 3 5.55 -2.66 -23.20
N ALA A 4 6.62 -1.89 -23.33
CA ALA A 4 7.49 -1.90 -24.50
C ALA A 4 8.77 -2.70 -24.22
N MET A 5 9.16 -3.53 -25.18
CA MET A 5 10.50 -4.14 -25.25
C MET A 5 11.15 -3.68 -26.56
N PRO A 6 11.78 -2.49 -26.63
CA PRO A 6 12.26 -1.95 -27.91
C PRO A 6 13.31 -2.83 -28.61
N GLU A 7 14.10 -3.56 -27.84
CA GLU A 7 15.14 -4.48 -28.34
C GLU A 7 14.55 -5.69 -29.09
N VAL A 8 13.29 -6.04 -28.81
CA VAL A 8 12.55 -7.12 -29.46
C VAL A 8 11.19 -6.55 -29.81
N PRO A 9 10.92 -6.12 -31.07
CA PRO A 9 9.81 -5.23 -31.43
C PRO A 9 8.43 -5.76 -30.99
N ARG A 10 8.14 -5.53 -29.71
CA ARG A 10 7.02 -6.10 -28.96
C ARG A 10 6.53 -5.02 -28.02
N TYR A 11 5.33 -4.56 -28.34
CA TYR A 11 4.63 -3.53 -27.59
C TYR A 11 3.29 -4.13 -27.19
N ALA A 12 3.17 -4.54 -25.92
CA ALA A 12 1.98 -5.18 -25.38
C ALA A 12 1.06 -4.10 -24.78
N MET A 13 -0.07 -3.86 -25.43
CA MET A 13 -1.10 -2.96 -24.94
C MET A 13 -2.12 -3.72 -24.10
N TYR A 14 -2.15 -3.44 -22.81
CA TYR A 14 -3.16 -3.93 -21.88
C TYR A 14 -4.34 -2.96 -21.83
N THR A 15 -5.55 -3.48 -22.07
CA THR A 15 -6.79 -2.70 -22.13
C THR A 15 -7.69 -3.02 -20.93
N GLY A 16 -8.55 -2.08 -20.55
CA GLY A 16 -9.48 -2.26 -19.43
C GLY A 16 -8.79 -2.52 -18.09
N CYS A 17 -7.64 -1.87 -17.83
CA CYS A 17 -6.89 -2.09 -16.60
C CYS A 17 -7.62 -1.49 -15.38
N VAL A 18 -7.83 -2.30 -14.35
CA VAL A 18 -8.33 -1.89 -13.04
C VAL A 18 -7.32 -2.27 -11.95
N CYS A 19 -7.17 -1.44 -10.93
CA CYS A 19 -6.23 -1.69 -9.83
C CYS A 19 -6.89 -2.57 -8.77
N ASP A 20 -6.32 -3.74 -8.52
CA ASP A 20 -6.78 -4.66 -7.48
C ASP A 20 -6.11 -4.35 -6.13
N GLN A 21 -4.80 -4.12 -6.12
CA GLN A 21 -4.07 -3.99 -4.87
C GLN A 21 -3.04 -2.86 -4.96
N LEU A 22 -2.91 -2.11 -3.87
CA LEU A 22 -1.81 -1.18 -3.63
C LEU A 22 -1.08 -1.59 -2.35
N SER A 23 0.23 -1.77 -2.40
CA SER A 23 1.04 -2.10 -1.22
C SER A 23 2.37 -1.37 -1.21
N TRP A 24 2.88 -1.04 -0.03
CA TRP A 24 4.23 -0.51 0.15
C TRP A 24 4.79 -0.92 1.51
N GLN A 25 6.10 -0.76 1.65
CA GLN A 25 6.83 -1.01 2.88
C GLN A 25 7.58 0.25 3.30
N MET A 26 7.59 0.53 4.60
CA MET A 26 8.49 1.44 5.29
C MET A 26 9.61 0.63 5.95
N ALA A 27 10.85 1.04 5.74
CA ALA A 27 12.03 0.39 6.31
C ALA A 27 13.11 1.41 6.66
N ARG A 28 14.17 1.01 7.37
CA ARG A 28 15.25 1.93 7.74
C ARG A 28 16.03 2.49 6.54
N SER A 29 16.08 1.76 5.42
CA SER A 29 16.87 2.11 4.25
C SER A 29 16.23 1.60 2.96
N GLY A 30 16.82 1.98 1.83
CA GLY A 30 16.33 1.62 0.50
C GLY A 30 15.39 2.67 -0.09
N LEU A 31 14.74 2.31 -1.19
CA LEU A 31 13.83 3.19 -1.91
C LEU A 31 12.39 2.85 -1.52
N LEU A 32 11.67 3.86 -1.01
CA LEU A 32 10.23 3.72 -0.81
C LEU A 32 9.58 3.48 -2.16
N THR A 33 8.92 2.33 -2.28
CA THR A 33 8.29 1.87 -3.51
C THR A 33 6.91 1.36 -3.15
N ALA A 34 5.91 1.86 -3.89
CA ALA A 34 4.58 1.29 -3.88
C ALA A 34 4.42 0.38 -5.10
N THR A 35 3.77 -0.76 -4.88
CA THR A 35 3.43 -1.74 -5.91
C THR A 35 1.93 -1.70 -6.12
N ALA A 36 1.51 -1.39 -7.34
CA ALA A 36 0.12 -1.53 -7.77
C ALA A 36 -0.03 -2.83 -8.58
N ARG A 37 -0.99 -3.67 -8.21
CA ARG A 37 -1.39 -4.85 -8.98
C ARG A 37 -2.63 -4.49 -9.78
N LEU A 38 -2.57 -4.71 -11.09
CA LEU A 38 -3.67 -4.43 -12.00
C LEU A 38 -4.17 -5.70 -12.67
N VAL A 39 -5.46 -5.74 -12.94
CA VAL A 39 -6.12 -6.73 -13.80
C VAL A 39 -6.49 -6.02 -15.10
N ALA A 40 -6.08 -6.58 -16.23
CA ALA A 40 -6.45 -6.09 -17.55
C ALA A 40 -7.48 -7.04 -18.18
N GLN A 41 -8.33 -6.50 -19.05
CA GLN A 41 -9.29 -7.29 -19.81
C GLN A 41 -8.59 -8.29 -20.76
N GLY A 42 -7.46 -7.84 -21.31
CA GLY A 42 -6.60 -8.61 -22.18
C GLY A 42 -5.48 -7.75 -22.75
N GLU A 43 -4.62 -8.37 -23.54
CA GLU A 43 -3.51 -7.70 -24.23
C GLU A 43 -3.68 -7.72 -25.74
N SER A 44 -3.01 -6.78 -26.42
CA SER A 44 -2.84 -6.76 -27.87
C SER A 44 -1.41 -6.36 -28.18
N VAL A 45 -0.76 -7.10 -29.08
CA VAL A 45 0.68 -6.99 -29.33
C VAL A 45 0.92 -6.36 -30.68
N ALA A 46 1.80 -5.36 -30.72
CA ALA A 46 2.24 -4.71 -31.95
C ALA A 46 3.77 -4.70 -32.06
N ALA A 47 4.27 -4.49 -33.28
CA ALA A 47 5.69 -4.30 -33.58
C ALA A 47 6.17 -2.85 -33.41
N THR A 48 5.24 -1.92 -33.21
CA THR A 48 5.48 -0.49 -33.00
C THR A 48 4.67 0.00 -31.81
N THR A 49 5.20 0.99 -31.08
CA THR A 49 4.47 1.60 -29.96
C THR A 49 3.19 2.29 -30.44
N ALA A 50 2.11 2.10 -29.69
CA ALA A 50 0.89 2.90 -29.80
C ALA A 50 0.89 4.09 -28.81
N ALA A 51 1.74 4.03 -27.77
CA ALA A 51 1.90 5.09 -26.78
C ALA A 51 2.83 6.24 -27.22
N GLY A 52 3.60 6.04 -28.30
CA GLY A 52 4.56 7.04 -28.79
C GLY A 52 5.77 7.15 -27.86
N THR A 53 6.32 8.37 -27.70
CA THR A 53 7.43 8.63 -26.78
C THR A 53 6.89 9.07 -25.42
N PRO A 54 7.07 8.28 -24.34
CA PRO A 54 6.61 8.68 -23.02
C PRO A 54 7.28 9.97 -22.54
N THR A 55 6.50 10.88 -21.97
CA THR A 55 7.05 12.04 -21.27
C THR A 55 7.70 11.58 -19.96
N ALA A 56 8.96 11.97 -19.74
CA ALA A 56 9.63 11.72 -18.47
C ALA A 56 8.98 12.56 -17.36
N LEU A 57 8.55 11.91 -16.29
CA LEU A 57 8.06 12.60 -15.10
C LEU A 57 9.23 12.91 -14.17
N SER A 58 9.43 14.18 -13.80
CA SER A 58 10.39 14.55 -12.77
C SER A 58 9.88 14.10 -11.41
N LEU A 59 10.48 13.03 -10.87
CA LEU A 59 10.05 12.44 -9.61
C LEU A 59 10.78 13.06 -8.42
N GLN A 60 10.02 13.67 -7.52
CA GLN A 60 10.47 13.93 -6.15
C GLN A 60 9.99 12.78 -5.25
N ARG A 61 10.94 12.00 -4.70
CA ARG A 61 10.64 10.80 -3.92
C ARG A 61 10.65 11.11 -2.42
N PHE A 62 9.70 10.53 -1.70
CA PHE A 62 9.82 10.39 -0.25
C PHE A 62 10.89 9.34 0.07
N GLY A 63 11.80 9.65 0.99
CA GLY A 63 12.69 8.68 1.59
C GLY A 63 12.04 8.02 2.80
N HIS A 64 12.43 6.79 3.14
CA HIS A 64 11.89 6.14 4.34
C HIS A 64 12.17 6.90 5.63
N PHE A 65 13.31 7.61 5.70
CA PHE A 65 13.70 8.43 6.85
C PHE A 65 12.80 9.67 7.06
N ASN A 66 12.03 10.05 6.04
CA ASN A 66 11.01 11.11 6.15
C ASN A 66 9.69 10.60 6.74
N GLY A 67 9.62 9.30 7.02
CA GLY A 67 8.44 8.61 7.50
C GLY A 67 8.22 8.79 9.01
N ALA A 68 6.96 8.92 9.40
CA ALA A 68 6.52 8.82 10.79
C ALA A 68 5.29 7.91 10.88
N ILE A 69 5.18 7.18 11.98
CA ILE A 69 4.01 6.37 12.29
C ILE A 69 3.45 6.85 13.62
N THR A 70 2.16 7.15 13.66
CA THR A 70 1.46 7.49 14.90
C THR A 70 0.30 6.54 15.14
N ARG A 71 -0.01 6.35 16.43
CA ARG A 71 -1.15 5.60 16.91
C ARG A 71 -2.00 6.51 17.78
N ASN A 72 -3.25 6.73 17.40
CA ASN A 72 -4.16 7.68 18.06
C ASN A 72 -3.52 9.07 18.28
N GLY A 73 -2.79 9.57 17.28
CA GLY A 73 -2.06 10.85 17.34
C GLY A 73 -0.70 10.80 18.07
N SER A 74 -0.41 9.77 18.85
CA SER A 74 0.88 9.62 19.56
C SER A 74 1.93 8.91 18.68
N PRO A 75 3.18 9.38 18.60
CA PRO A 75 4.22 8.70 17.83
C PRO A 75 4.45 7.26 18.30
N LEU A 76 4.50 6.35 17.35
CA LEU A 76 4.91 4.98 17.59
C LEU A 76 6.44 4.92 17.52
N GLY A 77 7.09 4.85 18.69
CA GLY A 77 8.55 4.80 18.78
C GLY A 77 9.13 3.46 18.34
N ASN A 78 10.41 3.45 17.95
CA ASN A 78 11.20 2.24 17.70
C ASN A 78 10.61 1.26 16.66
N VAL A 79 9.90 1.76 15.65
CA VAL A 79 9.46 0.97 14.51
C VAL A 79 10.66 0.61 13.63
N ILE A 80 10.82 -0.68 13.34
CA ILE A 80 11.86 -1.24 12.47
C ILE A 80 11.38 -1.23 11.03
N SER A 81 10.16 -1.73 10.82
CA SER A 81 9.52 -1.81 9.53
C SER A 81 8.00 -1.71 9.67
N ALA A 82 7.34 -1.24 8.62
CA ALA A 82 5.89 -1.32 8.51
C ALA A 82 5.49 -1.63 7.07
N GLU A 83 4.44 -2.40 6.89
CA GLU A 83 3.87 -2.74 5.60
C GLU A 83 2.41 -2.36 5.59
N VAL A 84 1.93 -1.85 4.45
CA VAL A 84 0.53 -1.54 4.22
C VAL A 84 0.12 -2.20 2.91
N THR A 85 -1.02 -2.87 2.91
CA THR A 85 -1.67 -3.43 1.74
C THR A 85 -3.15 -3.08 1.76
N TYR A 86 -3.59 -2.40 0.70
CA TYR A 86 -5.00 -2.21 0.40
C TYR A 86 -5.36 -3.08 -0.81
N SER A 87 -6.37 -3.94 -0.70
CA SER A 87 -6.88 -4.76 -1.79
C SER A 87 -8.37 -4.49 -1.99
N ASN A 88 -8.80 -4.42 -3.25
CA ASN A 88 -10.20 -4.35 -3.67
C ASN A 88 -10.85 -5.74 -3.77
N GLY A 89 -10.05 -6.81 -3.70
CA GLY A 89 -10.52 -8.19 -3.83
C GLY A 89 -11.23 -8.44 -5.16
N LEU A 90 -10.66 -7.97 -6.27
CA LEU A 90 -11.31 -8.05 -7.59
C LEU A 90 -11.54 -9.51 -7.99
N ASP A 91 -12.78 -9.82 -8.37
CA ASP A 91 -13.14 -11.11 -8.96
C ASP A 91 -13.11 -11.02 -10.48
N ARG A 92 -12.47 -11.98 -11.13
CA ARG A 92 -12.29 -11.99 -12.59
C ARG A 92 -13.39 -12.81 -13.23
N ILE A 93 -14.15 -12.19 -14.11
CA ILE A 93 -15.24 -12.87 -14.82
C ILE A 93 -14.66 -13.50 -16.08
N GLU A 94 -14.30 -14.78 -15.99
CA GLU A 94 -13.76 -15.57 -17.10
C GLU A 94 -14.90 -16.32 -17.81
N THR A 95 -15.37 -15.80 -18.95
CA THR A 95 -16.37 -16.46 -19.79
C THR A 95 -15.79 -17.02 -21.09
N ILE A 96 -16.45 -18.03 -21.66
CA ILE A 96 -16.04 -18.59 -22.94
C ILE A 96 -16.29 -17.56 -24.04
N ARG A 97 -15.22 -16.94 -24.50
CA ARG A 97 -15.21 -16.01 -25.62
C ARG A 97 -14.20 -16.43 -26.66
N SER A 98 -14.50 -16.19 -27.92
CA SER A 98 -13.59 -16.51 -29.04
C SER A 98 -12.29 -15.70 -29.00
N ASP A 99 -12.26 -14.58 -28.27
CA ASP A 99 -11.07 -13.73 -28.10
C ASP A 99 -10.27 -14.03 -26.81
N GLY A 100 -10.72 -14.98 -25.98
CA GLY A 100 -10.01 -15.40 -24.76
C GLY A 100 -9.87 -14.33 -23.68
N ARG A 101 -10.64 -13.24 -23.75
CA ARG A 101 -10.59 -12.12 -22.79
C ARG A 101 -11.56 -12.32 -21.62
N ILE A 102 -11.25 -11.70 -20.48
CA ILE A 102 -12.20 -11.63 -19.37
C ILE A 102 -13.34 -10.68 -19.74
N GLU A 103 -14.53 -10.97 -19.24
CA GLU A 103 -15.72 -10.14 -19.45
C GLU A 103 -15.65 -8.86 -18.62
N GLY A 104 -15.15 -8.99 -17.38
CA GLY A 104 -15.01 -7.89 -16.45
C GLY A 104 -14.18 -8.29 -15.22
N ALA A 105 -13.99 -7.32 -14.34
CA ALA A 105 -13.37 -7.50 -13.04
C ALA A 105 -14.20 -6.73 -12.02
N ASP A 106 -14.94 -7.46 -11.19
CA ASP A 106 -15.90 -6.88 -10.25
C ASP A 106 -15.26 -6.62 -8.89
N PRO A 107 -15.48 -5.44 -8.26
CA PRO A 107 -15.00 -5.18 -6.91
C PRO A 107 -15.59 -6.13 -5.89
N GLY A 108 -14.72 -6.81 -5.14
CA GLY A 108 -15.09 -7.64 -4.01
C GLY A 108 -15.06 -6.88 -2.69
N MET A 109 -14.91 -7.64 -1.59
CA MET A 109 -14.75 -7.06 -0.27
C MET A 109 -13.35 -6.46 -0.12
N ALA A 110 -13.28 -5.14 0.00
CA ALA A 110 -12.01 -4.47 0.21
C ALA A 110 -11.40 -4.83 1.57
N ALA A 111 -10.08 -4.99 1.59
CA ALA A 111 -9.31 -5.31 2.79
C ALA A 111 -8.13 -4.34 2.92
N LEU A 112 -7.90 -3.85 4.13
CA LEU A 112 -6.71 -3.08 4.47
C LEU A 112 -5.99 -3.77 5.61
N THR A 113 -4.80 -4.27 5.31
CA THR A 113 -3.98 -5.07 6.21
C THR A 113 -2.54 -4.59 6.18
N GLY A 114 -1.76 -5.07 7.13
CA GLY A 114 -0.33 -4.83 7.09
C GLY A 114 0.38 -5.42 8.28
N ARG A 115 1.64 -5.02 8.41
CA ARG A 115 2.53 -5.45 9.48
C ARG A 115 3.20 -4.24 10.09
N VAL A 116 3.41 -4.24 11.40
CA VAL A 116 4.37 -3.34 12.04
C VAL A 116 5.31 -4.16 12.91
N GLU A 117 6.59 -3.96 12.70
CA GLU A 117 7.66 -4.56 13.50
C GLU A 117 8.27 -3.47 14.38
N VAL A 118 8.27 -3.70 15.69
CA VAL A 118 8.80 -2.75 16.66
C VAL A 118 9.86 -3.40 17.52
N ARG A 119 10.90 -2.63 17.87
CA ARG A 119 11.78 -3.00 18.97
C ARG A 119 11.05 -2.68 20.28
N PHE A 120 10.96 -3.68 21.14
CA PHE A 120 10.23 -3.60 22.38
C PHE A 120 10.88 -2.57 23.31
N ALA A 121 10.22 -1.43 23.45
CA ALA A 121 10.59 -0.40 24.42
C ALA A 121 9.47 -0.11 25.41
N ASP A 122 8.22 -0.40 25.03
CA ASP A 122 7.05 -0.25 25.89
C ASP A 122 5.97 -1.30 25.55
N SER A 123 4.96 -1.41 26.42
CA SER A 123 3.86 -2.38 26.29
C SER A 123 2.66 -1.85 25.50
N THR A 124 2.72 -0.66 24.89
CA THR A 124 1.53 0.06 24.39
C THR A 124 0.75 -0.74 23.34
N LEU A 125 1.44 -1.30 22.34
CA LEU A 125 0.80 -2.12 21.31
C LEU A 125 0.32 -3.48 21.85
N ILE A 126 0.95 -3.98 22.90
CA ILE A 126 0.57 -5.25 23.54
C ILE A 126 -0.68 -5.08 24.37
N THR A 127 -0.75 -4.02 25.18
CA THR A 127 -1.96 -3.65 25.91
C THR A 127 -3.12 -3.45 24.92
N GLN A 128 -2.89 -2.73 23.81
CA GLN A 128 -3.91 -2.57 22.76
C GLN A 128 -4.39 -3.92 22.18
N ALA A 129 -3.46 -4.81 21.85
CA ALA A 129 -3.78 -6.13 21.30
C ALA A 129 -4.49 -7.03 22.33
N ILE A 130 -4.23 -6.86 23.63
CA ILE A 130 -4.90 -7.57 24.71
C ILE A 130 -6.32 -7.05 24.90
N ASP A 131 -6.48 -5.73 24.93
CA ASP A 131 -7.75 -5.04 25.14
C ASP A 131 -8.71 -5.21 23.95
N GLY A 132 -8.18 -5.48 22.75
CA GLY A 132 -8.96 -5.73 21.54
C GLY A 132 -9.69 -4.50 21.01
N THR A 133 -9.35 -3.31 21.51
CA THR A 133 -9.93 -2.05 21.05
C THR A 133 -9.32 -1.65 19.70
N PRO A 134 -10.06 -0.97 18.81
CA PRO A 134 -9.48 -0.42 17.60
C PRO A 134 -8.61 0.81 17.91
N CYS A 135 -7.61 1.07 17.08
CA CYS A 135 -6.86 2.32 17.08
C CYS A 135 -6.74 2.92 15.67
N GLU A 136 -6.48 4.21 15.59
CA GLU A 136 -6.03 4.84 14.36
C GLU A 136 -4.53 4.60 14.19
N LEU A 137 -4.11 4.18 12.98
CA LEU A 137 -2.72 4.21 12.56
C LEU A 137 -2.53 5.20 11.41
N VAL A 138 -1.57 6.11 11.55
CA VAL A 138 -1.21 7.08 10.52
C VAL A 138 0.21 6.82 10.05
N PHE A 139 0.38 6.68 8.73
CA PHE A 139 1.66 6.59 8.05
C PHE A 139 1.86 7.89 7.27
N ALA A 140 2.88 8.66 7.61
CA ALA A 140 3.09 9.98 7.02
C ALA A 140 4.52 10.16 6.52
N TRP A 141 4.68 10.85 5.39
CA TRP A 141 5.95 11.32 4.88
C TRP A 141 5.85 12.80 4.54
N SER A 142 6.90 13.57 4.83
CA SER A 142 6.97 14.98 4.49
C SER A 142 8.35 15.38 3.99
N LEU A 143 8.39 16.19 2.94
CA LEU A 143 9.59 16.84 2.41
C LEU A 143 9.53 18.37 2.63
N GLY A 144 8.67 18.83 3.55
CA GLY A 144 8.40 20.25 3.82
C GLY A 144 6.95 20.62 3.54
N ALA A 145 6.66 21.93 3.46
CA ALA A 145 5.29 22.44 3.40
C ALA A 145 4.52 22.06 2.11
N ASN A 146 5.23 21.82 1.01
CA ASN A 146 4.63 21.68 -0.33
C ASN A 146 4.54 20.22 -0.82
N ALA A 147 5.05 19.26 -0.05
CA ALA A 147 5.12 17.86 -0.45
C ALA A 147 4.97 16.95 0.77
N SER A 148 3.79 16.35 0.90
CA SER A 148 3.50 15.38 1.96
C SER A 148 2.55 14.30 1.48
N PHE A 149 2.67 13.12 2.05
CA PHE A 149 1.71 12.04 1.89
C PHE A 149 1.32 11.52 3.26
N THR A 150 0.02 11.37 3.51
CA THR A 150 -0.51 10.81 4.75
C THR A 150 -1.53 9.74 4.41
N PHE A 151 -1.33 8.54 4.95
CA PHE A 151 -2.26 7.44 4.88
C PHE A 151 -2.76 7.11 6.29
N THR A 152 -4.06 7.27 6.53
CA THR A 152 -4.71 7.02 7.82
C THR A 152 -5.58 5.77 7.70
N ALA A 153 -5.32 4.77 8.52
CA ALA A 153 -6.21 3.65 8.77
C ALA A 153 -7.02 3.93 10.05
N HIS A 154 -8.34 4.09 9.93
CA HIS A 154 -9.17 4.71 10.98
C HIS A 154 -9.50 3.77 12.15
N ALA A 155 -9.64 2.47 11.88
CA ALA A 155 -9.97 1.47 12.90
C ALA A 155 -9.16 0.19 12.68
N VAL A 156 -7.98 0.14 13.27
CA VAL A 156 -7.02 -0.96 13.20
C VAL A 156 -7.12 -1.86 14.42
N TYR A 157 -7.18 -3.16 14.17
CA TYR A 157 -7.12 -4.21 15.17
C TYR A 157 -5.79 -4.92 15.10
N LEU A 158 -5.16 -5.06 16.26
CA LEU A 158 -3.88 -5.74 16.43
C LEU A 158 -4.14 -7.12 17.04
N PRO A 159 -3.76 -8.23 16.37
CA PRO A 159 -3.79 -9.52 17.01
C PRO A 159 -2.75 -9.57 18.13
N ARG A 160 -2.97 -10.48 19.09
CA ARG A 160 -1.99 -10.71 20.16
C ARG A 160 -0.67 -11.15 19.53
N PRO A 161 0.42 -10.40 19.70
CA PRO A 161 1.69 -10.71 19.07
C PRO A 161 2.27 -11.97 19.71
N ARG A 162 2.95 -12.78 18.90
CA ARG A 162 3.88 -13.77 19.44
C ARG A 162 5.17 -13.02 19.78
N ILE A 163 5.48 -12.89 21.06
CA ILE A 163 6.74 -12.28 21.51
C ILE A 163 7.81 -13.36 21.45
N GLU A 164 8.79 -13.18 20.59
CA GLU A 164 9.98 -14.03 20.53
C GLU A 164 11.12 -13.34 21.29
N ILE A 165 11.96 -14.12 21.98
CA ILE A 165 13.16 -13.62 22.69
C ILE A 165 14.39 -14.05 21.87
N PRO A 166 14.85 -13.25 20.88
CA PRO A 166 15.97 -13.63 20.05
C PRO A 166 17.29 -13.21 20.74
N GLY A 167 17.65 -13.93 21.81
CA GLY A 167 18.96 -13.78 22.46
C GLY A 167 19.21 -12.39 23.10
N PRO A 168 20.49 -11.99 23.30
CA PRO A 168 20.86 -10.83 24.11
C PRO A 168 20.58 -9.46 23.45
N GLN A 169 20.12 -9.45 22.20
CA GLN A 169 19.72 -8.24 21.48
C GLN A 169 18.22 -8.04 21.74
N GLY A 170 17.83 -6.89 22.30
CA GLY A 170 16.49 -6.63 22.84
C GLY A 170 15.30 -7.15 22.02
N ILE A 171 14.21 -7.44 22.73
CA ILE A 171 13.00 -8.10 22.21
C ILE A 171 12.42 -7.31 21.03
N GLN A 172 11.96 -8.04 20.01
CA GLN A 172 11.20 -7.48 18.89
C GLN A 172 9.80 -8.09 18.88
N ALA A 173 8.81 -7.31 18.47
CA ALA A 173 7.44 -7.76 18.34
C ALA A 173 6.90 -7.41 16.96
N THR A 174 6.24 -8.39 16.34
CA THR A 174 5.56 -8.24 15.06
C THR A 174 4.06 -8.23 15.28
N PHE A 175 3.37 -7.27 14.67
CA PHE A 175 1.92 -7.15 14.70
C PHE A 175 1.37 -7.15 13.27
N ASP A 176 0.73 -8.26 12.89
CA ASP A 176 -0.01 -8.37 11.61
C ASP A 176 -1.41 -7.79 11.78
N TRP A 177 -1.55 -6.50 11.50
CA TRP A 177 -2.77 -5.75 11.79
C TRP A 177 -3.77 -5.80 10.63
N GLN A 178 -5.04 -5.58 10.96
CA GLN A 178 -6.13 -5.46 10.00
C GLN A 178 -7.01 -4.26 10.34
N ALA A 179 -7.45 -3.52 9.33
CA ALA A 179 -8.37 -2.42 9.50
C ALA A 179 -9.81 -2.82 9.17
N ALA A 180 -10.76 -2.18 9.81
CA ALA A 180 -12.18 -2.25 9.49
C ALA A 180 -12.72 -0.88 9.10
N LYS A 181 -13.95 -0.84 8.60
CA LYS A 181 -14.68 0.42 8.40
C LYS A 181 -14.95 1.07 9.76
N ALA A 182 -14.40 2.26 9.98
CA ALA A 182 -14.68 3.03 11.20
C ALA A 182 -16.11 3.59 11.18
N VAL A 183 -16.63 3.93 12.36
CA VAL A 183 -17.94 4.59 12.52
C VAL A 183 -17.83 6.08 12.20
N SER A 184 -16.73 6.73 12.63
CA SER A 184 -16.46 8.14 12.38
C SER A 184 -14.96 8.36 12.18
N PRO A 185 -14.50 8.80 10.98
CA PRO A 185 -15.30 8.92 9.76
C PRO A 185 -15.77 7.54 9.26
N ALA A 186 -16.89 7.50 8.54
CA ALA A 186 -17.52 6.25 8.08
C ALA A 186 -16.77 5.57 6.89
N ARG A 187 -15.46 5.35 7.03
CA ARG A 187 -14.55 4.81 6.00
C ARG A 187 -13.41 4.01 6.63
N MET A 188 -12.77 3.14 5.85
CA MET A 188 -11.67 2.29 6.33
C MET A 188 -10.35 3.06 6.40
N CYS A 189 -10.06 3.88 5.39
CA CYS A 189 -8.86 4.71 5.33
C CYS A 189 -9.08 6.04 4.62
N THR A 190 -8.12 6.96 4.80
CA THR A 190 -7.97 8.19 4.03
C THR A 190 -6.54 8.29 3.53
N ALA A 191 -6.35 8.60 2.26
CA ALA A 191 -5.06 8.97 1.69
C ALA A 191 -5.10 10.44 1.28
N VAL A 192 -4.13 11.24 1.75
CA VAL A 192 -3.98 12.65 1.40
C VAL A 192 -2.59 12.85 0.82
N LEU A 193 -2.54 13.29 -0.44
CA LEU A 193 -1.31 13.68 -1.13
C LEU A 193 -1.34 15.20 -1.35
N VAL A 194 -0.33 15.89 -0.84
CA VAL A 194 -0.06 17.29 -1.14
C VAL A 194 1.15 17.33 -2.07
N ASN A 195 0.97 17.91 -3.24
CA ASN A 195 2.04 18.15 -4.19
C ASN A 195 1.72 19.37 -5.07
N THR A 196 2.56 19.62 -6.07
CA THR A 196 2.45 20.75 -7.00
C THR A 196 1.57 20.48 -8.23
N VAL A 197 0.87 19.34 -8.28
CA VAL A 197 0.02 18.97 -9.41
C VAL A 197 -1.36 19.60 -9.20
N VAL A 198 -1.82 20.38 -10.18
CA VAL A 198 -3.05 21.17 -10.08
C VAL A 198 -4.32 20.31 -10.19
N SER A 199 -4.26 19.20 -10.93
CA SER A 199 -5.37 18.25 -11.12
C SER A 199 -4.88 16.89 -11.61
N TYR A 200 -5.64 15.83 -11.32
CA TYR A 200 -5.37 14.43 -11.72
C TYR A 200 -6.44 13.89 -12.67
#